data_AF-A0A636KKK4-F1
#
_entry.id   AF-A0A636KKK4-F1
#
_cell.length_a   1.000
_cell.length_b   1.000
_cell.length_c   1.000
_cell.angle_alpha   90.00
_cell.angle_beta   90.00
_cell.angle_gamma   90.00
#
_symmetry.space_group_name_H-M   'P 1'
#
loop_
_entity.id
_entity.type
_entity.pdbx_description
1 polymer ?
#
loop_
_entity_poly.entity_id
_entity_poly.type
_entity_poly.pdbx_seq_one_letter_code
_entity_poly.pdbx_strand_id
1 'polypeptide(L)'
;RTGMMDSEIKREHISLHQTHILSAPGSLPDSGGQKIFQKVLLNSGNLEIQKQNTGGAGNKVMKNLSPEVLNLSYQKRVGDENIWQSVKGISSLITS
;
A
#
# COMPACT_ATOMS: atom_id res chain seq x y z
N ARG A 1 -1.35 -4.96 10.75
CA ARG A 1 -2.51 -4.19 10.23
C ARG A 1 -2.18 -2.71 9.98
N THR A 2 -1.17 -2.12 10.63
CA THR A 2 -0.94 -0.66 10.69
C THR A 2 -0.24 -0.02 9.47
N GLY A 3 0.65 -0.74 8.76
CA GLY A 3 1.48 -0.14 7.71
C GLY A 3 0.73 0.36 6.46
N MET A 4 -0.29 -0.36 5.99
CA MET A 4 -1.07 0.08 4.82
C MET A 4 -1.93 1.30 5.11
N MET A 5 -2.60 1.33 6.27
CA MET A 5 -3.42 2.47 6.67
C MET A 5 -2.57 3.73 6.87
N ASP A 6 -1.38 3.60 7.48
CA ASP A 6 -0.41 4.69 7.59
C ASP A 6 0.01 5.22 6.20
N SER A 7 0.25 4.32 5.24
CA SER A 7 0.61 4.71 3.87
C SER A 7 -0.55 5.42 3.15
N GLU A 8 -1.80 5.00 3.38
CA GLU A 8 -2.98 5.64 2.82
C GLU A 8 -3.21 7.04 3.41
N ILE A 9 -3.01 7.21 4.71
CA ILE A 9 -3.09 8.51 5.40
C ILE A 9 -2.00 9.46 4.86
N LYS A 10 -0.76 8.99 4.74
CA LYS A 10 0.35 9.78 4.17
C LYS A 10 0.06 10.21 2.74
N ARG A 11 -0.46 9.31 1.89
CA ARG A 11 -0.88 9.65 0.52
C ARG A 11 -1.97 10.71 0.53
N GLU A 12 -3.00 10.56 1.36
CA GLU A 12 -4.11 11.52 1.43
C GLU A 12 -3.63 12.89 1.89
N HIS A 13 -2.76 12.96 2.90
CA HIS A 13 -2.18 14.20 3.37
C HIS A 13 -1.36 14.93 2.28
N ILE A 14 -0.57 14.18 1.50
CA ILE A 14 0.18 14.73 0.36
C ILE A 14 -0.78 15.20 -0.75
N SER A 15 -1.81 14.40 -1.05
CA SER A 15 -2.81 14.74 -2.07
C SER A 15 -3.54 16.04 -1.68
N LEU A 16 -4.01 16.13 -0.43
CA LEU A 16 -4.64 17.32 0.11
C LEU A 16 -3.74 18.56 0.00
N HIS A 17 -2.45 18.43 0.32
CA HIS A 17 -1.50 19.54 0.19
C HIS A 17 -1.33 20.01 -1.26
N GLN A 18 -1.38 19.10 -2.24
CA GLN A 18 -1.18 19.41 -3.65
C GLN A 18 -2.44 19.92 -4.36
N THR A 19 -3.61 19.37 -4.02
CA THR A 19 -4.86 19.62 -4.75
C THR A 19 -5.88 20.41 -3.94
N HIS A 20 -5.69 20.57 -2.63
CA HIS A 20 -6.65 21.15 -1.68
C HIS A 20 -8.00 20.42 -1.64
N ILE A 21 -8.04 19.15 -2.08
CA ILE A 21 -9.24 18.33 -2.14
C ILE A 21 -8.99 17.01 -1.39
N LEU A 22 -10.00 16.56 -0.64
CA LEU A 22 -10.03 15.24 -0.02
C LEU A 22 -10.74 14.22 -0.91
N SER A 23 -10.16 13.03 -0.97
CA SER A 23 -10.76 11.87 -1.62
C SER A 23 -11.93 11.33 -0.79
N ALA A 24 -12.98 10.82 -1.44
CA ALA A 24 -14.07 10.16 -0.74
C ALA A 24 -13.56 8.89 -0.01
N PRO A 25 -14.04 8.58 1.21
CA PRO A 25 -13.65 7.37 1.92
C PRO A 25 -13.85 6.12 1.07
N GLY A 26 -12.83 5.26 1.03
CA GLY A 26 -12.88 4.00 0.26
C GLY A 26 -12.70 4.14 -1.24
N SER A 27 -12.69 5.36 -1.80
CA SER A 27 -12.40 5.56 -3.24
C SER A 27 -11.03 5.03 -3.63
N LEU A 28 -10.90 4.62 -4.89
CA LEU A 28 -9.61 4.27 -5.47
C LEU A 28 -8.90 5.56 -5.86
N PRO A 29 -7.59 5.66 -5.61
CA PRO A 29 -6.80 6.78 -6.11
C PRO A 29 -6.80 6.79 -7.64
N ASP A 30 -6.86 7.98 -8.22
CA ASP A 30 -6.59 8.20 -9.63
C ASP A 30 -5.09 7.98 -9.96
N SER A 31 -4.70 8.18 -11.21
CA SER A 31 -3.31 7.97 -11.64
C SER A 31 -2.30 8.85 -10.89
N GLY A 32 -2.68 10.07 -10.51
CA GLY A 32 -1.85 10.95 -9.70
C GLY A 32 -1.70 10.43 -8.27
N GLY A 33 -2.82 10.06 -7.65
CA GLY A 33 -2.87 9.47 -6.32
C GLY A 33 -2.11 8.14 -6.23
N GLN A 34 -2.16 7.31 -7.28
CA GLN A 34 -1.39 6.06 -7.38
C GLN A 34 0.11 6.34 -7.36
N LYS A 35 0.60 7.33 -8.12
CA LYS A 35 2.02 7.72 -8.11
C LYS A 35 2.48 8.23 -6.74
N ILE A 36 1.65 9.01 -6.05
CA ILE A 36 1.95 9.45 -4.68
C ILE A 36 2.01 8.24 -3.76
N PHE A 37 1.04 7.32 -3.87
CA PHE A 37 0.97 6.13 -3.04
C PHE A 37 2.19 5.22 -3.21
N GLN A 38 2.59 4.99 -4.46
CA GLN A 38 3.81 4.26 -4.81
C GLN A 38 5.05 4.87 -4.14
N LYS A 39 5.21 6.20 -4.22
CA LYS A 39 6.33 6.90 -3.57
C LYS A 39 6.29 6.76 -2.05
N VAL A 40 5.12 6.86 -1.43
CA VAL A 40 4.95 6.66 0.02
C VAL A 40 5.35 5.25 0.42
N LEU A 41 4.88 4.24 -0.31
CA LEU A 41 5.19 2.83 0.00
C LEU A 41 6.68 2.53 -0.11
N LEU A 42 7.38 3.12 -1.08
CA LEU A 42 8.81 2.90 -1.30
C LEU A 42 9.71 3.70 -0.35
N ASN A 43 9.29 4.91 0.06
CA ASN A 43 10.22 5.88 0.67
C ASN A 43 9.83 6.37 2.08
N SER A 44 8.66 6.03 2.63
CA SER A 44 8.18 6.63 3.89
C SER A 44 8.67 5.94 5.18
N GLY A 45 9.80 5.23 5.13
CA GLY A 45 10.37 4.50 6.27
C GLY A 45 9.58 3.26 6.71
N ASN A 46 8.42 3.01 6.10
CA ASN A 46 7.53 1.91 6.46
C ASN A 46 8.13 0.52 6.17
N LEU A 47 9.09 0.44 5.23
CA LEU A 47 9.84 -0.77 4.93
C LEU A 47 10.89 -1.08 6.00
N GLU A 48 11.53 -0.06 6.57
CA GLU A 48 12.58 -0.19 7.57
C GLU A 48 12.01 -0.56 8.95
N ILE A 49 10.93 0.11 9.37
CA ILE A 49 10.20 -0.27 10.59
C ILE A 49 9.67 -1.70 10.49
N GLN A 50 9.23 -2.14 9.31
CA GLN A 50 8.80 -3.53 9.13
C GLN A 50 9.95 -4.52 9.09
N LYS A 51 11.09 -4.16 8.50
CA LYS A 51 12.31 -4.99 8.59
C LYS A 51 12.71 -5.23 10.03
N GLN A 52 12.71 -4.19 10.86
CA GLN A 52 13.02 -4.32 12.29
C GLN A 52 11.96 -5.12 13.06
N ASN A 53 10.67 -4.86 12.81
CA ASN A 53 9.58 -5.52 13.53
C ASN A 53 9.34 -6.98 13.11
N THR A 54 9.89 -7.42 11.98
CA THR A 54 9.46 -8.68 11.36
C THR A 54 10.58 -9.57 10.83
N GLY A 55 11.82 -9.09 10.82
CA GLY A 55 12.95 -9.79 10.21
C GLY A 55 12.99 -9.68 8.68
N GLY A 56 12.03 -8.98 8.05
CA GLY A 56 11.92 -8.83 6.60
C GLY A 56 11.35 -7.47 6.18
N ALA A 57 11.90 -6.88 5.12
CA ALA A 57 11.32 -5.65 4.56
C ALA A 57 9.98 -5.96 3.87
N GLY A 58 8.97 -5.10 4.08
CA GLY A 58 7.67 -5.11 3.35
C GLY A 58 6.43 -5.22 4.23
N ASN A 59 5.24 -5.04 3.62
CA ASN A 59 3.96 -4.81 4.30
C ASN A 59 3.26 -6.12 4.73
N LYS A 60 3.29 -6.47 6.03
CA LYS A 60 2.78 -7.73 6.63
C LYS A 60 1.25 -8.02 6.51
N VAL A 61 0.50 -7.31 5.65
CA VAL A 61 -0.97 -7.32 5.64
C VAL A 61 -1.52 -7.56 4.23
N MET A 62 -0.96 -8.52 3.52
CA MET A 62 -1.49 -8.97 2.23
C MET A 62 -2.04 -10.38 2.40
N LYS A 63 -3.36 -10.49 2.61
CA LYS A 63 -4.08 -11.76 2.70
C LYS A 63 -4.82 -12.00 1.39
N ASN A 64 -4.64 -13.19 0.80
CA ASN A 64 -5.57 -13.72 -0.19
C ASN A 64 -6.84 -14.19 0.56
N LEU A 65 -7.96 -13.46 0.46
CA LEU A 65 -9.31 -13.93 0.84
C LEU A 65 -9.90 -14.81 -0.29
N SER A 66 -11.20 -15.10 -0.40
CA SER A 66 -11.73 -15.89 -1.54
C SER A 66 -11.94 -15.02 -2.80
N PRO A 67 -11.81 -15.54 -4.05
CA PRO A 67 -11.83 -14.78 -5.33
C PRO A 67 -12.96 -13.77 -5.50
N GLU A 68 -14.15 -14.08 -4.98
CA GLU A 68 -15.34 -13.20 -5.02
C GLU A 68 -15.25 -12.00 -4.06
N VAL A 69 -14.38 -12.08 -3.06
CA VAL A 69 -14.02 -11.01 -2.10
C VAL A 69 -12.63 -10.43 -2.41
N LEU A 70 -11.94 -10.97 -3.43
CA LEU A 70 -10.49 -10.83 -3.62
C LEU A 70 -10.01 -10.05 -4.84
N ASN A 71 -10.84 -9.15 -5.35
CA ASN A 71 -10.30 -8.07 -6.16
C ASN A 71 -9.55 -7.11 -5.22
N LEU A 72 -8.36 -7.54 -4.77
CA LEU A 72 -7.40 -6.90 -3.87
C LEU A 72 -7.44 -5.38 -4.05
N SER A 73 -8.16 -4.70 -3.16
CA SER A 73 -8.30 -3.25 -3.20
C SER A 73 -6.93 -2.55 -3.20
N TYR A 74 -5.90 -3.18 -2.63
CA TYR A 74 -4.54 -2.65 -2.58
C TYR A 74 -3.75 -2.76 -3.88
N GLN A 75 -3.82 -3.87 -4.63
CA GLN A 75 -3.14 -3.95 -5.94
C GLN A 75 -3.69 -2.86 -6.88
N LYS A 76 -5.02 -2.68 -6.88
CA LYS A 76 -5.69 -1.60 -7.63
C LYS A 76 -5.34 -0.20 -7.12
N ARG A 77 -5.12 -0.03 -5.81
CA ARG A 77 -4.65 1.25 -5.21
C ARG A 77 -3.19 1.56 -5.54
N VAL A 78 -2.33 0.54 -5.69
CA VAL A 78 -0.94 0.73 -6.10
C VAL A 78 -0.86 0.99 -7.61
N GLY A 79 -1.62 0.25 -8.42
CA GLY A 79 -1.68 0.44 -9.88
C GLY A 79 -0.40 0.04 -10.62
N ASP A 80 0.59 -0.54 -9.93
CA ASP A 80 1.86 -0.99 -10.49
C ASP A 80 2.25 -2.34 -9.88
N GLU A 81 2.36 -3.37 -10.72
CA GLU A 81 2.64 -4.74 -10.30
C GLU A 81 4.06 -4.90 -9.73
N ASN A 82 5.06 -4.23 -10.30
CA ASN A 82 6.44 -4.34 -9.85
C ASN A 82 6.62 -3.72 -8.46
N ILE A 83 6.00 -2.57 -8.23
CA ILE A 83 5.99 -1.91 -6.93
C ILE A 83 5.21 -2.75 -5.93
N TRP A 84 4.05 -3.29 -6.33
CA TRP A 84 3.27 -4.21 -5.52
C TRP A 84 4.11 -5.41 -5.04
N GLN A 85 4.84 -6.07 -5.95
CA GLN A 85 5.71 -7.19 -5.63
C GLN A 85 6.90 -6.79 -4.74
N SER A 86 7.40 -5.56 -4.87
CA SER A 86 8.51 -5.05 -4.06
C SER A 86 8.09 -4.73 -2.62
N VAL A 87 6.85 -4.26 -2.43
CA VAL A 87 6.37 -3.79 -1.12
C VAL A 87 5.59 -4.85 -0.34
N LYS A 88 5.29 -6.02 -0.95
CA LYS A 88 4.58 -7.13 -0.27
C LYS A 88 5.35 -7.81 0.85
N GLY A 89 6.67 -7.71 0.85
CA GLY A 89 7.57 -8.32 1.85
C GLY A 89 7.52 -9.84 1.96
N ILE A 90 8.01 -10.38 3.07
CA ILE A 90 8.10 -11.83 3.36
C ILE A 90 6.75 -12.42 3.78
N SER A 91 5.66 -12.11 3.08
CA SER A 91 4.41 -12.84 3.28
C SER A 91 4.58 -14.26 2.74
N SER A 92 4.99 -15.20 3.60
CA SER A 92 5.19 -16.63 3.29
C SER A 92 3.89 -17.41 3.14
N LEU A 93 2.74 -16.75 2.98
CA LEU A 93 1.49 -17.41 2.55
C LEU A 93 1.44 -17.63 1.03
N ILE A 94 2.57 -17.40 0.33
CA ILE A 94 2.79 -17.76 -1.07
C ILE A 94 3.89 -18.84 -1.13
N THR A 95 3.58 -20.02 -0.59
CA THR A 95 4.18 -21.28 -1.04
C THR A 95 3.12 -22.37 -0.89
N SER A 96 2.28 -22.50 -1.92
CA SER A 96 1.76 -23.74 -2.52
C SER A 96 0.86 -23.36 -3.69
#